data_AF-A0A956E2L3-F1
#
_entry.id   AF-A0A956E2L3-F1
#
_cell.length_a   1.000
_cell.length_b   1.000
_cell.length_c   1.000
_cell.angle_alpha   90.00
_cell.angle_beta   90.00
_cell.angle_gamma   90.00
#
_symmetry.space_group_name_H-M   'P 1'
#
loop_
_entity.id
_entity.type
_entity.pdbx_description
1 polymer ?
#
loop_
_entity_poly.entity_id
_entity_poly.type
_entity_poly.pdbx_seq_one_letter_code
_entity_poly.pdbx_strand_id
1 'polypeptide(L)'
;MLDTGDRPTLELPPIRLHDAAPMSEYQRYIKQLEEHHGWSDVSLIENCFLMGEEVGELFKSVRKVKGFYDQAEAPTEERAELVANVGEEIVDVLNYLLAIANRLDIDVERAFIEKNTKNLSRSWKA
;
A
#
# COMPACT_ATOMS: atom_id res chain seq x y z
N MET A 1 21.11 -25.50 -36.76
CA MET A 1 19.95 -24.60 -36.93
C MET A 1 19.34 -24.46 -35.56
N LEU A 2 19.75 -23.42 -34.82
CA LEU A 2 19.27 -23.18 -33.46
C LEU A 2 17.91 -22.50 -33.58
N ASP A 3 16.92 -23.18 -33.02
CA ASP A 3 15.55 -22.70 -32.85
C ASP A 3 15.59 -21.41 -32.02
N THR A 4 15.41 -20.27 -32.68
CA THR A 4 15.21 -18.98 -32.03
C THR A 4 13.77 -18.94 -31.53
N GLY A 5 13.51 -19.72 -30.47
CA GLY A 5 12.27 -19.65 -29.71
C GLY A 5 12.02 -18.21 -29.32
N ASP A 6 10.94 -17.65 -29.85
CA ASP A 6 10.46 -16.32 -29.54
C ASP A 6 10.33 -16.23 -28.02
N ARG A 7 11.07 -15.30 -27.40
CA ARG A 7 10.94 -15.07 -25.95
C ARG A 7 9.51 -14.60 -25.74
N PRO A 8 8.69 -15.27 -24.91
CA PRO A 8 7.34 -14.81 -24.68
C PRO A 8 7.42 -13.38 -24.17
N THR A 9 6.84 -12.45 -24.92
CA THR A 9 6.59 -11.09 -24.46
C THR A 9 5.85 -11.24 -23.14
N LEU A 10 6.46 -10.83 -22.02
CA LEU A 10 5.76 -10.76 -20.75
C LEU A 10 4.66 -9.70 -20.93
N GLU A 11 3.47 -10.12 -21.34
CA GLU A 11 2.29 -9.27 -21.26
C GLU A 11 2.08 -8.96 -19.78
N LEU A 12 2.33 -7.71 -19.42
CA LEU A 12 2.03 -7.22 -18.07
C LEU A 12 0.54 -7.46 -17.81
N PRO A 13 0.16 -7.95 -16.62
CA PRO A 13 -1.24 -8.17 -16.30
C PRO A 13 -2.02 -6.84 -16.45
N PRO A 14 -3.29 -6.89 -16.88
CA PRO A 14 -4.10 -5.69 -17.20
C PRO A 14 -4.54 -4.89 -15.96
N ILE A 15 -3.82 -5.00 -14.85
CA ILE A 15 -4.12 -4.33 -13.58
C ILE A 15 -3.49 -2.95 -13.63
N ARG A 16 -4.32 -1.92 -13.81
CA ARG A 16 -3.87 -0.53 -13.98
C ARG A 16 -4.73 0.40 -13.14
N LEU A 17 -4.07 1.38 -12.53
CA LEU A 17 -4.71 2.59 -11.99
C LEU A 17 -4.53 3.73 -12.98
N HIS A 18 -5.54 4.58 -13.08
CA HIS A 18 -5.50 5.79 -13.89
C HIS A 18 -5.37 7.02 -12.98
N ASP A 19 -4.95 8.15 -13.54
CA ASP A 19 -4.91 9.41 -12.81
C ASP A 19 -6.30 9.78 -12.27
N ALA A 20 -6.33 10.29 -11.03
CA ALA A 20 -7.56 10.64 -10.31
C ALA A 20 -8.56 9.47 -10.10
N ALA A 21 -8.06 8.24 -10.05
CA ALA A 21 -8.87 7.07 -9.70
C ALA A 21 -9.55 7.25 -8.31
N PRO A 22 -10.85 6.92 -8.19
CA PRO A 22 -11.53 6.85 -6.89
C PRO A 22 -11.03 5.66 -6.06
N MET A 23 -11.27 5.65 -4.75
CA MET A 23 -10.80 4.55 -3.87
C MET A 23 -11.33 3.18 -4.30
N SER A 24 -12.52 3.12 -4.91
CA SER A 24 -13.09 1.88 -5.45
C SER A 24 -12.19 1.23 -6.50
N GLU A 25 -11.46 2.04 -7.28
CA GLU A 25 -10.49 1.54 -8.27
C GLU A 25 -9.20 1.03 -7.62
N TYR A 26 -8.78 1.59 -6.48
CA TYR A 26 -7.69 1.05 -5.67
C TYR A 26 -8.08 -0.29 -5.05
N GLN A 27 -9.29 -0.37 -4.48
CA GLN A 27 -9.83 -1.63 -3.96
C GLN A 27 -9.93 -2.71 -5.06
N ARG A 28 -10.39 -2.33 -6.26
CA ARG A 28 -10.43 -3.21 -7.44
C ARG A 28 -9.04 -3.65 -7.86
N TYR A 29 -8.08 -2.73 -7.92
CA TYR A 29 -6.68 -3.01 -8.25
C TYR A 29 -6.10 -4.07 -7.31
N ILE A 30 -6.27 -3.91 -5.98
CA ILE A 30 -5.76 -4.87 -4.99
C ILE A 30 -6.44 -6.22 -5.11
N LYS A 31 -7.75 -6.27 -5.30
CA LYS A 31 -8.47 -7.52 -5.52
C LYS A 31 -7.93 -8.28 -6.74
N GLN A 32 -7.71 -7.58 -7.86
CA GLN A 32 -7.15 -8.18 -9.07
C GLN A 32 -5.70 -8.62 -8.89
N LEU A 33 -4.92 -7.89 -8.09
CA LEU A 33 -3.54 -8.24 -7.76
C LEU A 33 -3.48 -9.54 -6.95
N GLU A 34 -4.32 -9.68 -5.93
CA GLU A 34 -4.41 -10.90 -5.13
C GLU A 34 -4.86 -12.10 -5.98
N GLU A 35 -5.84 -11.92 -6.87
CA GLU A 35 -6.29 -12.95 -7.80
C GLU A 35 -5.18 -13.37 -8.77
N HIS A 36 -4.39 -12.41 -9.27
CA HIS A 36 -3.28 -12.68 -10.17
C HIS A 36 -2.17 -13.50 -9.51
N HIS A 37 -1.87 -13.22 -8.24
CA HIS A 37 -0.84 -13.93 -7.48
C HIS A 37 -1.33 -15.17 -6.73
N GLY A 38 -2.64 -15.47 -6.78
CA GLY A 38 -3.23 -16.60 -6.06
C GLY A 38 -3.32 -16.41 -4.54
N TRP A 39 -3.41 -15.16 -4.08
CA TRP A 39 -3.51 -14.79 -2.65
C TRP A 39 -4.94 -14.65 -2.15
N SER A 40 -5.93 -14.91 -3.00
CA SER A 40 -7.36 -14.81 -2.66
C SER A 40 -7.77 -15.67 -1.47
N ASP A 41 -7.04 -16.76 -1.19
CA ASP A 41 -7.33 -17.68 -0.08
C ASP A 41 -6.64 -17.30 1.25
N VAL A 42 -5.79 -16.27 1.28
CA VAL A 42 -5.17 -15.80 2.53
C VAL A 42 -6.27 -15.32 3.48
N SER A 43 -6.31 -15.90 4.68
CA SER A 43 -7.36 -15.60 5.65
C SER A 43 -7.29 -14.16 6.15
N LEU A 44 -8.38 -13.70 6.76
CA LEU A 44 -8.45 -12.37 7.37
C LEU A 44 -7.41 -12.17 8.49
N ILE A 45 -7.14 -13.22 9.28
CA ILE A 45 -6.18 -13.17 10.38
C ILE A 45 -4.75 -13.20 9.85
N GLU A 46 -4.45 -14.02 8.85
CA GLU A 46 -3.13 -14.04 8.20
C GLU A 46 -2.82 -12.70 7.53
N ASN A 47 -3.79 -12.06 6.87
CA ASN A 47 -3.65 -10.70 6.36
C ASN A 47 -3.27 -9.70 7.45
N CYS A 48 -3.85 -9.80 8.64
CA CYS A 48 -3.48 -8.93 9.77
C CYS A 48 -2.04 -9.16 10.25
N PHE A 49 -1.53 -10.40 10.21
CA PHE A 49 -0.14 -10.68 10.55
C PHE A 49 0.82 -10.12 9.52
N LEU A 50 0.55 -10.34 8.24
CA LEU A 50 1.35 -9.79 7.14
C LEU A 50 1.36 -8.25 7.17
N MET A 51 0.19 -7.62 7.37
CA MET A 51 0.11 -6.17 7.58
C MET A 51 0.96 -5.71 8.76
N GLY A 52 1.04 -6.50 9.83
CA GLY A 52 1.88 -6.20 10.98
C GLY A 52 3.37 -6.17 10.64
N GLU A 53 3.82 -7.00 9.70
CA GLU A 53 5.18 -6.98 9.17
C GLU A 53 5.44 -5.67 8.43
N GLU A 54 4.55 -5.26 7.51
CA GLU A 54 4.68 -4.00 6.75
C GLU A 54 4.65 -2.77 7.66
N VAL A 55 3.83 -2.77 8.72
CA VAL A 55 3.84 -1.70 9.72
C VAL A 55 5.21 -1.62 10.43
N GLY A 56 5.83 -2.77 10.69
CA GLY A 56 7.19 -2.84 11.24
C GLY A 56 8.25 -2.27 10.29
N GLU A 57 8.13 -2.57 8.99
CA GLU A 57 9.00 -2.04 7.94
C GLU A 57 8.82 -0.53 7.79
N LEU A 58 7.59 -0.03 7.80
CA LEU A 58 7.26 1.39 7.87
C LEU A 58 7.95 2.09 9.04
N PHE A 59 7.87 1.52 10.25
CA PHE A 59 8.53 2.09 11.44
C PHE A 59 10.05 2.15 11.29
N LYS A 60 10.64 1.08 10.73
CA LYS A 60 12.08 1.02 10.44
C LYS A 60 12.48 2.10 9.45
N SER A 61 11.71 2.30 8.38
CA SER A 61 11.97 3.30 7.35
C SER A 61 11.84 4.73 7.89
N VAL A 62 10.79 5.01 8.68
CA VAL A 62 10.63 6.31 9.38
C VAL A 62 11.79 6.58 10.35
N ARG A 63 12.26 5.56 11.09
CA ARG A 63 13.41 5.71 12.00
C ARG A 63 14.69 6.09 11.25
N LYS A 64 14.94 5.52 10.06
CA LYS A 64 16.08 5.88 9.22
C LYS A 64 16.00 7.34 8.78
N VAL A 65 14.83 7.78 8.30
CA VAL A 65 14.58 9.19 7.96
C VAL A 65 14.86 10.11 9.14
N LYS A 66 14.36 9.80 10.34
CA LYS A 66 14.63 10.61 11.54
C LYS A 66 16.12 10.65 11.88
N GLY A 67 16.80 9.51 11.86
CA GLY A 67 18.24 9.43 12.13
C GLY A 67 19.07 10.26 11.15
N PHE A 68 18.62 10.33 9.90
CA PHE A 68 19.22 11.21 8.88
C PHE A 68 19.00 12.70 9.18
N TYR A 69 17.80 13.12 9.61
CA TYR A 69 17.54 14.52 10.00
C TYR A 69 18.39 14.99 11.19
N ASP A 70 18.76 14.08 12.08
CA ASP A 70 19.66 14.39 13.20
C ASP A 70 21.12 14.61 12.72
N GLN A 71 21.46 14.27 11.47
CA GLN A 71 22.77 14.47 10.85
C GLN A 71 22.76 15.72 9.96
N ALA A 72 23.39 16.80 10.42
CA ALA A 72 23.28 18.13 9.83
C ALA A 72 23.85 18.33 8.41
N GLU A 73 24.53 17.33 7.82
CA GLU A 73 25.29 17.49 6.56
C GLU A 73 25.04 16.41 5.49
N ALA A 74 24.02 15.56 5.65
CA ALA A 74 23.86 14.43 4.75
C ALA A 74 23.30 14.82 3.36
N PRO A 75 23.69 14.14 2.26
CA PRO A 75 23.36 14.54 0.89
C PRO A 75 21.85 14.51 0.58
N THR A 76 21.36 15.47 -0.21
CA THR A 76 19.93 15.59 -0.52
C THR A 76 19.34 14.38 -1.27
N GLU A 77 20.15 13.69 -2.08
CA GLU A 77 19.73 12.48 -2.83
C GLU A 77 19.45 11.29 -1.89
N GLU A 78 20.30 11.07 -0.90
CA GLU A 78 20.09 10.02 0.12
C GLU A 78 18.80 10.27 0.91
N ARG A 79 18.50 11.55 1.22
CA ARG A 79 17.23 11.91 1.86
C ARG A 79 16.03 11.54 0.98
N ALA A 80 16.10 11.81 -0.33
CA ALA A 80 15.01 11.55 -1.25
C ALA A 80 14.71 10.04 -1.34
N GLU A 81 15.75 9.21 -1.39
CA GLU A 81 15.64 7.75 -1.35
C GLU A 81 14.99 7.26 -0.04
N LEU A 82 15.43 7.78 1.11
CA LEU A 82 14.83 7.40 2.40
C LEU A 82 13.35 7.76 2.49
N VAL A 83 12.94 8.90 1.94
CA VAL A 83 11.52 9.30 1.88
C VAL A 83 10.74 8.44 0.88
N ALA A 84 11.34 8.08 -0.25
CA ALA A 84 10.73 7.17 -1.23
C ALA A 84 10.44 5.80 -0.59
N ASN A 85 11.39 5.25 0.16
CA ASN A 85 11.21 4.00 0.90
C ASN A 85 10.03 4.11 1.88
N VAL A 86 9.91 5.20 2.64
CA VAL A 86 8.72 5.41 3.50
C VAL A 86 7.41 5.41 2.69
N GLY A 87 7.44 5.97 1.48
CA GLY A 87 6.30 5.93 0.57
C GLY A 87 5.92 4.51 0.14
N GLU A 88 6.90 3.65 -0.14
CA GLU A 88 6.69 2.23 -0.46
C GLU A 88 6.02 1.51 0.72
N GLU A 89 6.58 1.61 1.92
CA GLU A 89 6.02 0.95 3.11
C GLU A 89 4.59 1.43 3.47
N ILE A 90 4.28 2.71 3.22
CA ILE A 90 2.92 3.23 3.38
C ILE A 90 1.96 2.55 2.41
N VAL A 91 2.39 2.33 1.17
CA VAL A 91 1.60 1.64 0.16
C VAL A 91 1.43 0.17 0.53
N ASP A 92 2.45 -0.50 1.07
CA ASP A 92 2.32 -1.89 1.50
C ASP A 92 1.33 -2.05 2.65
N VAL A 93 1.36 -1.17 3.65
CA VAL A 93 0.33 -1.12 4.69
C VAL A 93 -1.06 -0.83 4.10
N LEU A 94 -1.16 0.11 3.15
CA LEU A 94 -2.42 0.42 2.49
C LEU A 94 -2.97 -0.78 1.71
N ASN A 95 -2.12 -1.53 1.00
CA ASN A 95 -2.52 -2.71 0.24
C ASN A 95 -3.24 -3.72 1.14
N TYR A 96 -2.68 -4.03 2.31
CA TYR A 96 -3.32 -4.92 3.27
C TYR A 96 -4.61 -4.34 3.88
N LEU A 97 -4.67 -3.03 4.15
CA LEU A 97 -5.92 -2.39 4.59
C LEU A 97 -7.04 -2.54 3.55
N LEU A 98 -6.72 -2.36 2.26
CA LEU A 98 -7.67 -2.54 1.16
C LEU A 98 -8.03 -4.02 0.97
N ALA A 99 -7.07 -4.94 1.11
CA ALA A 99 -7.29 -6.38 1.07
C ALA A 99 -8.25 -6.86 2.19
N ILE A 100 -8.09 -6.32 3.40
CA ILE A 100 -9.00 -6.54 4.54
C ILE A 100 -10.40 -5.97 4.24
N ALA A 101 -10.46 -4.73 3.73
CA ALA A 101 -11.72 -4.10 3.37
C ALA A 101 -12.48 -4.91 2.30
N ASN A 102 -11.78 -5.38 1.28
CA ASN A 102 -12.34 -6.21 0.21
C ASN A 102 -12.92 -7.52 0.73
N ARG A 103 -12.23 -8.23 1.64
CA ARG A 103 -12.73 -9.48 2.25
C ARG A 103 -13.97 -9.29 3.12
N LEU A 104 -14.18 -8.06 3.62
CA LEU A 104 -15.30 -7.70 4.49
C LEU A 104 -16.39 -6.90 3.75
N ASP A 105 -16.28 -6.77 2.43
CA ASP A 105 -17.18 -5.97 1.59
C ASP A 105 -17.35 -4.52 2.08
N ILE A 106 -16.26 -3.91 2.56
CA ILE A 106 -16.24 -2.53 3.07
C ILE A 106 -15.90 -1.57 1.92
N ASP A 107 -16.78 -0.59 1.68
CA ASP A 107 -16.49 0.60 0.88
C ASP A 107 -15.65 1.59 1.72
N VAL A 108 -14.35 1.67 1.44
CA VAL A 108 -13.39 2.44 2.23
C VAL A 108 -13.64 3.95 2.10
N GLU A 109 -13.97 4.44 0.91
CA GLU A 109 -14.23 5.87 0.69
C GLU A 109 -15.46 6.31 1.47
N ARG A 110 -16.54 5.55 1.38
CA ARG A 110 -17.75 5.81 2.16
C ARG A 110 -17.49 5.73 3.67
N ALA A 111 -16.78 4.69 4.13
CA ALA A 111 -16.43 4.54 5.54
C ALA A 111 -15.59 5.73 6.05
N PHE A 112 -14.64 6.20 5.23
CA PHE A 112 -13.82 7.37 5.54
C PHE A 112 -14.66 8.65 5.67
N ILE A 113 -15.55 8.92 4.71
CA ILE A 113 -16.45 10.08 4.72
C ILE A 113 -17.34 10.06 5.96
N GLU A 114 -18.01 8.94 6.22
CA GLU A 114 -18.91 8.80 7.36
C GLU A 114 -18.19 8.96 8.70
N LYS A 115 -16.99 8.38 8.84
CA LYS A 115 -16.19 8.47 10.06
C LYS A 115 -15.69 9.88 10.32
N ASN A 116 -15.21 10.57 9.29
CA ASN A 116 -14.64 11.90 9.46
C ASN A 116 -15.71 12.99 9.58
N THR A 117 -16.87 12.84 8.95
CA THR A 117 -18.04 13.69 9.23
C THR A 117 -18.42 13.64 10.70
N LYS A 118 -18.43 12.44 11.30
CA LYS A 118 -18.64 12.25 12.75
C LYS A 118 -17.49 12.80 13.59
N ASN A 119 -16.26 12.84 13.10
CA ASN A 119 -15.12 13.39 13.84
C ASN A 119 -15.15 14.92 13.88
N LEU A 120 -15.59 15.56 12.79
CA LEU A 120 -15.70 17.02 12.71
C LEU A 120 -16.74 17.60 13.69
N SER A 121 -17.75 16.81 14.07
CA SER A 121 -18.74 17.21 15.07
C SER A 121 -18.29 16.96 16.51
N ARG A 122 -17.11 16.38 16.74
CA ARG A 122 -16.60 16.11 18.10
C ARG A 122 -15.75 17.26 18.61
N SER A 123 -16.05 17.70 19.82
CA SER A 123 -15.13 18.50 20.63
C SER A 123 -14.25 17.54 21.47
N TRP A 124 -12.96 17.54 21.20
CA TRP A 124 -11.99 16.78 22.00
C TRP A 124 -11.51 17.66 23.16
N LYS A 125 -11.61 17.15 24.39
CA LYS A 125 -10.91 17.77 25.53
C LYS A 125 -9.49 17.22 25.53
N ALA A 126 -8.52 18.13 25.60
CA ALA A 126 -7.11 17.81 25.78
C ALA A 126 -6.85 17.18 27.14
#